data_AF-A0A2V6MD44-F1
#
_entry.id   AF-A0A2V6MD44-F1
#
_cell.length_a   1.000
_cell.length_b   1.000
_cell.length_c   1.000
_cell.angle_alpha   90.00
_cell.angle_beta   90.00
_cell.angle_gamma   90.00
#
_symmetry.space_group_name_H-M   'P 1'
#
loop_
_entity.id
_entity.type
_entity.pdbx_description
1 polymer ?
#
loop_
_entity_poly.entity_id
_entity_poly.type
_entity_poly.pdbx_seq_one_letter_code
_entity_poly.pdbx_strand_id
1 'polypeptide(L)'
;NGDGSSKVLVRALGPELTSFGVSDALLDPTLNLFDGNGNLVGSNDNWKDSQQTAIQATGLAPGDDREPAILTTLIQGNWTAILRGKNNTTGVGLIELYRIQ
;
A
#
# COMPACT_ATOMS: atom_id res chain seq x y z
N ASN A 1 -13.47 -12.18 20.53
CA ASN A 1 -14.07 -10.93 21.05
C ASN A 1 -13.36 -9.77 20.38
N GLY A 2 -14.00 -9.13 19.41
CA GLY A 2 -13.40 -8.00 18.70
C GLY A 2 -14.51 -7.24 17.98
N ASP A 3 -14.66 -5.98 18.31
CA ASP A 3 -15.59 -4.96 17.82
C ASP A 3 -15.37 -4.57 16.33
N GLY A 4 -15.00 -5.55 15.49
CA GLY A 4 -15.22 -5.49 14.05
C GLY A 4 -14.33 -4.51 13.28
N SER A 5 -13.14 -4.14 13.77
CA SER A 5 -12.18 -3.38 12.96
C SER A 5 -10.71 -3.71 13.29
N SER A 6 -9.80 -3.37 12.38
CA SER A 6 -8.35 -3.56 12.55
C SER A 6 -7.58 -2.44 11.89
N LYS A 7 -6.62 -1.85 12.62
CA LYS A 7 -5.64 -0.94 12.05
C LYS A 7 -4.66 -1.73 11.20
N VAL A 8 -4.50 -1.32 9.95
CA VAL A 8 -3.64 -2.01 8.98
C VAL A 8 -2.81 -1.01 8.20
N LEU A 9 -1.63 -1.47 7.78
CA LEU A 9 -0.83 -0.82 6.76
C LEU A 9 -0.91 -1.68 5.49
N VAL A 10 -1.38 -1.09 4.40
CA VAL A 10 -1.25 -1.67 3.05
C VAL A 10 -0.14 -0.90 2.36
N ARG A 11 0.90 -1.57 1.89
CA ARG A 11 1.94 -0.94 1.08
C ARG A 11 2.17 -1.73 -0.19
N ALA A 12 2.64 -1.05 -1.24
CA ALA A 12 3.03 -1.72 -2.47
C ALA A 12 4.48 -1.39 -2.81
N LEU A 13 5.28 -2.43 -3.04
CA LEU A 13 6.67 -2.33 -3.42
C LEU A 13 6.82 -2.49 -4.93
N GLY A 14 7.70 -1.67 -5.49
CA GLY A 14 8.01 -1.61 -6.91
C GLY A 14 9.51 -1.41 -7.08
N PRO A 15 10.03 -0.16 -7.05
CA PRO A 15 11.47 0.10 -7.14
C PRO A 15 12.32 -0.72 -6.17
N GLU A 16 11.87 -0.94 -4.93
CA GLU A 16 12.63 -1.69 -3.92
C GLU A 16 12.92 -3.13 -4.37
N LEU A 17 12.04 -3.73 -5.19
CA LEU A 17 12.19 -5.10 -5.72
C LEU A 17 13.43 -5.27 -6.61
N THR A 18 13.93 -4.18 -7.22
CA THR A 18 15.15 -4.23 -8.03
C THR A 18 16.37 -4.62 -7.20
N SER A 19 16.42 -4.21 -5.92
CA SER A 19 17.48 -4.61 -4.99
C SER A 19 17.46 -6.10 -4.64
N PHE A 20 16.30 -6.74 -4.82
CA PHE A 20 16.09 -8.19 -4.65
C PHE A 20 16.24 -8.98 -5.95
N GLY A 21 16.72 -8.35 -7.04
CA GLY A 21 16.97 -9.00 -8.32
C GLY A 21 15.77 -9.07 -9.26
N VAL A 22 14.67 -8.39 -8.96
CA VAL A 22 13.52 -8.27 -9.87
C VAL A 22 13.83 -7.21 -10.93
N SER A 23 14.23 -7.64 -12.12
CA SER A 23 14.68 -6.75 -13.18
C SER A 23 13.57 -5.93 -13.85
N ASP A 24 12.35 -6.46 -13.89
CA ASP A 24 11.18 -5.82 -14.50
C ASP A 24 10.23 -5.27 -13.43
N ALA A 25 10.78 -4.62 -12.40
CA ALA A 25 9.98 -4.07 -11.31
C ALA A 25 9.20 -2.82 -11.76
N LEU A 26 7.99 -2.66 -11.23
CA LEU A 26 7.16 -1.49 -11.50
C LEU A 26 7.77 -0.25 -10.84
N LEU A 27 8.26 0.70 -11.65
CA LEU A 27 9.12 1.80 -11.18
C LEU A 27 8.39 2.97 -10.49
N ASP A 28 7.07 3.05 -10.67
CA ASP A 28 6.23 4.10 -10.08
C ASP A 28 4.84 3.50 -9.77
N PRO A 29 4.73 2.73 -8.67
CA PRO A 29 3.50 2.09 -8.26
C PRO A 29 2.49 3.07 -7.64
N THR A 30 1.21 2.84 -7.90
CA THR A 30 0.08 3.52 -7.24
C THR A 30 -0.83 2.49 -6.59
N LEU A 31 -1.39 2.81 -5.43
CA LEU A 31 -2.21 1.90 -4.64
C LEU A 31 -3.58 2.52 -4.36
N ASN A 32 -4.64 1.76 -4.68
CA ASN A 32 -6.01 2.06 -4.29
C ASN A 32 -6.57 0.95 -3.40
N LEU A 33 -7.32 1.34 -2.38
CA LEU A 33 -7.97 0.42 -1.45
C LEU A 33 -9.48 0.65 -1.51
N PHE A 34 -10.24 -0.42 -1.68
CA PHE A 34 -11.70 -0.41 -1.79
C PHE A 34 -12.35 -1.27 -0.70
N ASP A 35 -13.54 -0.86 -0.25
CA ASP A 35 -14.39 -1.65 0.62
C ASP A 35 -15.18 -2.72 -0.15
N GLY A 36 -15.90 -3.57 0.59
CA GLY A 36 -16.69 -4.66 0.02
C GLY A 36 -17.87 -4.19 -0.86
N ASN A 37 -18.22 -2.90 -0.80
CA ASN A 37 -19.23 -2.28 -1.66
C ASN A 37 -18.61 -1.59 -2.89
N GLY A 38 -17.28 -1.60 -3.01
CA GLY A 38 -16.55 -0.95 -4.10
C GLY A 38 -16.30 0.54 -3.89
N ASN A 39 -16.51 1.08 -2.68
CA ASN A 39 -16.17 2.47 -2.39
C ASN A 39 -14.66 2.63 -2.15
N LEU A 40 -14.08 3.73 -2.62
CA LEU A 40 -12.68 4.05 -2.36
C LEU A 40 -12.48 4.42 -0.89
N VAL A 41 -11.64 3.65 -0.21
CA VAL A 41 -11.23 3.84 1.19
C VAL A 41 -10.01 4.74 1.27
N GLY A 42 -9.08 4.57 0.32
CA GLY A 42 -7.86 5.35 0.25
C GLY A 42 -7.12 5.12 -1.06
N SER A 43 -6.34 6.12 -1.45
CA SER A 43 -5.45 6.08 -2.61
C SER A 43 -4.13 6.75 -2.26
N ASN A 44 -3.01 6.19 -2.71
CA ASN A 44 -1.70 6.77 -2.50
C ASN A 44 -0.76 6.47 -3.68
N ASP A 45 0.15 7.42 -3.94
CA ASP A 45 1.17 7.38 -5.00
C ASP A 45 2.56 7.34 -4.34
N ASN A 46 2.86 8.33 -3.50
CA ASN A 46 4.07 8.35 -2.67
C ASN A 46 3.69 8.28 -1.18
N TRP A 47 4.27 7.36 -0.43
CA TRP A 47 3.89 7.14 0.98
C TRP A 47 4.09 8.38 1.87
N LYS A 48 4.98 9.29 1.47
CA LYS A 48 5.24 10.54 2.20
C LYS A 48 4.19 11.63 1.98
N ASP A 49 3.34 11.52 0.95
CA ASP A 49 2.44 12.60 0.54
C ASP A 49 1.38 12.96 1.60
N SER A 50 0.89 11.97 2.36
CA SER A 50 -0.26 12.18 3.25
C SER A 50 -0.07 11.65 4.67
N GLN A 51 0.67 10.56 4.87
CA GLN A 51 0.74 9.84 6.15
C GLN A 51 2.16 9.57 6.64
N GLN A 52 3.16 10.34 6.16
CA GLN A 52 4.59 10.10 6.41
C GLN A 52 4.90 9.76 7.87
N THR A 53 4.57 10.66 8.80
CA THR A 53 4.90 10.48 10.23
C THR A 53 4.25 9.23 10.82
N ALA A 54 3.00 8.96 10.47
CA ALA A 54 2.26 7.83 11.01
C ALA A 54 2.76 6.49 10.44
N ILE A 55 3.12 6.46 9.15
CA ILE A 55 3.72 5.29 8.49
C ILE A 55 5.14 5.04 9.03
N GLN A 56 5.96 6.08 9.21
CA GLN A 56 7.28 5.94 9.84
C GLN A 56 7.19 5.36 11.25
N ALA A 57 6.19 5.79 12.04
CA ALA A 57 5.98 5.28 13.38
C ALA A 57 5.65 3.78 13.43
N THR A 58 5.23 3.16 12.32
CA THR A 58 5.01 1.71 12.25
C THR A 58 6.31 0.91 12.12
N GLY A 59 7.43 1.55 11.72
CA GLY A 59 8.67 0.85 11.36
C GLY A 59 8.60 0.08 10.03
N LEU A 60 7.52 0.22 9.27
CA LEU A 60 7.24 -0.51 8.02
C LEU A 60 7.09 0.44 6.82
N ALA A 61 7.68 1.64 6.88
CA ALA A 61 7.73 2.54 5.73
C ALA A 61 8.41 1.85 4.53
N PRO A 62 7.92 2.04 3.29
CA PRO A 62 8.64 1.60 2.09
C PRO A 62 10.04 2.22 2.01
N GLY A 63 10.97 1.52 1.36
CA GLY A 63 12.34 1.97 1.19
C GLY A 63 12.51 3.05 0.12
N ASP A 64 11.67 3.07 -0.91
CA ASP A 64 11.66 4.10 -1.96
C ASP A 64 10.53 5.11 -1.73
N ASP A 65 10.79 6.39 -1.97
CA ASP A 65 9.80 7.45 -1.77
C ASP A 65 8.62 7.37 -2.75
N ARG A 66 8.80 6.72 -3.90
CA ARG A 66 7.77 6.51 -4.93
C ARG A 66 6.87 5.31 -4.67
N GLU A 67 7.06 4.64 -3.53
CA GLU A 67 6.23 3.49 -3.17
C GLU A 67 5.02 3.94 -2.35
N PRO A 68 3.81 3.48 -2.68
CA PRO A 68 2.62 3.91 -2.00
C PRO A 68 2.37 3.11 -0.74
N ALA A 69 1.81 3.78 0.27
CA ALA A 69 1.34 3.12 1.48
C ALA A 69 0.11 3.83 2.07
N ILE A 70 -0.81 3.03 2.58
CA ILE A 70 -2.07 3.47 3.19
C ILE A 70 -2.16 2.86 4.59
N LEU A 71 -2.09 3.71 5.61
CA LEU A 71 -2.34 3.32 7.00
C LEU A 71 -3.79 3.65 7.35
N THR A 72 -4.63 2.65 7.58
CA THR A 72 -6.06 2.88 7.82
C THR A 72 -6.64 1.87 8.81
N THR A 73 -7.85 2.13 9.29
CA THR A 73 -8.63 1.17 10.07
C THR A 73 -9.69 0.56 9.16
N LEU A 74 -9.59 -0.75 8.93
CA LEU A 74 -10.59 -1.49 8.16
C LEU A 74 -11.62 -2.09 9.09
N ILE A 75 -12.90 -1.90 8.78
CA ILE A 75 -13.96 -2.68 9.44
C ILE A 75 -13.87 -4.14 8.98
N GLN A 76 -14.47 -5.06 9.71
CA GLN A 76 -14.54 -6.45 9.30
C GLN A 76 -15.39 -6.55 8.03
N GLY A 77 -14.86 -7.23 7.02
CA GLY A 77 -15.53 -7.33 5.72
C GLY A 77 -14.55 -7.67 4.60
N ASN A 78 -15.06 -7.62 3.37
CA ASN A 78 -14.25 -7.78 2.17
C ASN A 78 -13.61 -6.44 1.81
N TRP A 79 -12.39 -6.51 1.27
CA TRP A 79 -11.63 -5.35 0.82
C TRP A 79 -10.79 -5.74 -0.39
N THR A 80 -10.50 -4.78 -1.25
CA THR A 80 -9.66 -5.00 -2.44
C THR A 80 -8.57 -3.95 -2.49
N ALA A 81 -7.31 -4.39 -2.48
CA ALA A 81 -6.16 -3.55 -2.79
C ALA A 81 -5.81 -3.71 -4.28
N ILE A 82 -5.70 -2.59 -4.99
CA ILE A 82 -5.36 -2.54 -6.42
C ILE A 82 -4.04 -1.79 -6.58
N LEU A 83 -3.03 -2.50 -7.07
CA LEU A 83 -1.73 -1.94 -7.44
C LEU A 83 -1.69 -1.71 -8.95
N ARG A 84 -1.24 -0.52 -9.37
CA ARG A 84 -1.11 -0.13 -10.78
C ARG A 84 0.15 0.67 -11.02
N GLY A 85 0.74 0.55 -12.20
CA GLY A 85 1.76 1.47 -12.66
C GLY A 85 1.17 2.83 -12.99
N LYS A 86 1.79 3.90 -12.48
CA LYS A 86 1.46 5.27 -12.86
C LYS A 86 1.59 5.43 -14.37
N ASN A 87 0.70 6.23 -14.96
CA ASN A 87 0.64 6.46 -16.41
C ASN A 87 0.52 5.15 -17.24
N ASN A 88 -0.13 4.12 -16.69
CA ASN A 88 -0.29 2.80 -17.31
C ASN A 88 1.04 2.09 -17.63
N THR A 89 2.09 2.35 -16.86
CA THR A 89 3.31 1.54 -16.91
C THR A 89 3.05 0.12 -16.41
N THR A 90 3.90 -0.82 -16.84
CA THR A 90 3.82 -2.24 -16.48
C THR A 90 5.09 -2.68 -15.79
N GLY A 91 4.98 -3.75 -14.99
CA GLY A 91 6.10 -4.37 -14.29
C GLY A 91 5.58 -5.23 -13.16
N VAL A 92 6.50 -5.84 -12.42
CA VAL A 92 6.25 -6.62 -11.22
C VAL A 92 6.11 -5.69 -10.03
N GLY A 93 5.02 -5.85 -9.28
CA GLY A 93 4.82 -5.17 -8.00
C GLY A 93 4.35 -6.16 -6.93
N LEU A 94 4.63 -5.85 -5.67
CA LEU A 94 4.29 -6.68 -4.52
C LEU A 94 3.39 -5.87 -3.59
N ILE A 95 2.22 -6.42 -3.22
CA ILE A 95 1.38 -5.85 -2.16
C ILE A 95 1.68 -6.58 -0.85
N GLU A 96 1.89 -5.80 0.21
CA GLU A 96 2.03 -6.30 1.57
C GLU A 96 0.94 -5.70 2.46
N LEU A 97 0.38 -6.53 3.35
CA LEU A 97 -0.64 -6.15 4.31
C LEU A 97 -0.16 -6.50 5.72
N TYR A 98 -0.07 -5.49 6.57
CA TYR A 98 0.30 -5.66 7.97
C TYR A 98 -0.84 -5.23 8.87
N ARG A 99 -1.18 -6.05 9.86
CA ARG A 99 -2.00 -5.62 10.98
C ARG A 99 -1.11 -4.89 11.99
N ILE A 100 -1.48 -3.67 12.34
CA ILE A 100 -0.77 -2.83 13.31
C ILE A 100 -1.41 -3.04 14.69
N GLN A 101 -0.59 -3.32 15.69
CA GLN A 101 -1.02 -3.42 17.10
C GLN A 101 -0.88 -2.08 17.82
#